data_AF-A0A7C5Z9H8-F1
#
_entry.id   AF-A0A7C5Z9H8-F1
#
_cell.length_a   1.000
_cell.length_b   1.000
_cell.length_c   1.000
_cell.angle_alpha   90.00
_cell.angle_beta   90.00
_cell.angle_gamma   90.00
#
_symmetry.space_group_name_H-M   'P 1'
#
loop_
_entity.id
_entity.type
_entity.pdbx_description
1 polymer ?
#
loop_
_entity_poly.entity_id
_entity_poly.type
_entity_poly.pdbx_seq_one_letter_code
_entity_poly.pdbx_strand_id
1 'polypeptide(L)'
;MKRYVYGIVLFIVLGCATRPPGVQLGGMQFDFEGEQYTIRSYTPPTLEGYNILSLTRNGEIVFRAIDKEQDGVLDEVIEGEVDLETAREIYARGIREAHEQGKVRSRSLAREFSLAVDFRTYRMTTYMLALGEIYNRLVITNIDNERAVVVDYNANGKLDTVEEGDRDLKYYQGLYRIVLNYGMKNGDIIKSDNRFLVKK
;
A
#
# COMPACT_ATOMS: atom_id res chain seq x y z
N MET A 1 43.03 -40.65 -45.07
CA MET A 1 43.13 -39.46 -44.21
C MET A 1 41.72 -39.04 -43.79
N LYS A 2 41.32 -39.35 -42.55
CA LYS A 2 39.98 -39.03 -42.02
C LYS A 2 39.99 -37.62 -41.43
N ARG A 3 39.18 -36.72 -41.98
CA ARG A 3 38.99 -35.35 -41.48
C ARG A 3 37.91 -35.37 -40.41
N TYR A 4 38.28 -35.08 -39.16
CA TYR A 4 37.33 -34.87 -38.07
C TYR A 4 36.90 -33.40 -38.09
N VAL A 5 35.65 -33.15 -38.45
CA VAL A 5 35.02 -31.82 -38.36
C VAL A 5 34.56 -31.66 -36.91
N TYR A 6 35.29 -30.86 -36.13
CA TYR A 6 34.88 -30.45 -34.79
C TYR A 6 33.71 -29.46 -34.93
N GLY A 7 32.50 -29.94 -34.65
CA GLY A 7 31.31 -29.10 -34.53
C GLY A 7 31.40 -28.25 -33.28
N ILE A 8 31.59 -26.95 -33.46
CA ILE A 8 31.51 -25.96 -32.38
C ILE A 8 30.04 -25.86 -31.97
N VAL A 9 29.71 -26.45 -30.82
CA VAL A 9 28.42 -26.26 -30.14
C VAL A 9 28.43 -24.86 -29.53
N LEU A 10 27.81 -23.91 -30.24
CA LEU A 10 27.62 -22.54 -29.78
C LEU A 10 26.50 -22.54 -28.71
N PHE A 11 26.89 -22.68 -27.44
CA PHE A 11 26.02 -22.40 -26.30
C PHE A 11 25.75 -20.89 -26.24
N ILE A 12 24.65 -20.46 -26.85
CA ILE A 12 24.12 -19.11 -26.66
C ILE A 12 23.58 -19.05 -25.24
N VAL A 13 24.43 -18.58 -24.32
CA VAL A 13 24.03 -18.22 -22.96
C VAL A 13 23.13 -16.99 -23.11
N LEU A 14 21.82 -17.22 -23.21
CA LEU A 14 20.81 -16.18 -23.06
C LEU A 14 20.90 -15.69 -21.62
N GLY A 15 21.79 -14.72 -21.39
CA GLY A 15 21.82 -13.95 -20.16
C GLY A 15 20.47 -13.28 -20.01
N CYS A 16 19.61 -13.85 -19.17
CA CYS A 16 18.46 -13.14 -18.63
C CYS A 16 19.00 -11.97 -17.83
N ALA A 17 19.12 -10.81 -18.47
CA ALA A 17 19.35 -9.55 -17.79
C ALA A 17 18.14 -9.33 -16.87
N THR A 18 18.29 -9.75 -15.62
CA THR A 18 17.33 -9.48 -14.57
C THR A 18 17.35 -7.97 -14.37
N ARG A 19 16.41 -7.27 -15.01
CA ARG A 19 16.26 -5.83 -14.81
C ARG A 19 16.02 -5.62 -13.31
N PRO A 20 16.79 -4.75 -12.64
CA PRO A 20 16.51 -4.42 -11.26
C PRO A 20 15.05 -3.95 -11.17
N PRO A 21 14.32 -4.31 -10.11
CA PRO A 21 12.93 -3.89 -9.98
C PRO A 21 12.91 -2.35 -9.91
N GLY A 22 12.39 -1.72 -10.96
CA GLY A 22 12.22 -0.28 -11.04
C GLY A 22 10.88 0.16 -10.46
N VAL A 23 10.74 1.47 -10.21
CA VAL A 23 9.44 2.07 -9.89
C VAL A 23 8.52 1.90 -11.10
N GLN A 24 7.35 1.29 -10.90
CA GLN A 24 6.32 1.27 -11.93
C GLN A 24 5.51 2.57 -11.84
N LEU A 25 5.46 3.30 -12.96
CA LEU A 25 4.60 4.46 -13.12
C LEU A 25 3.37 4.04 -13.91
N GLY A 26 2.22 4.06 -13.25
CA GLY A 26 0.91 3.99 -13.90
C GLY A 26 0.34 5.41 -14.01
N GLY A 27 -0.37 5.72 -15.08
CA GLY A 27 -0.97 7.04 -15.26
C GLY A 27 -2.24 6.99 -16.09
N MET A 28 -3.23 7.80 -15.70
CA MET A 28 -4.47 7.98 -16.42
C MET A 28 -4.84 9.46 -16.48
N GLN A 29 -5.30 9.90 -17.64
CA GLN A 29 -5.92 11.21 -17.83
C GLN A 29 -7.43 11.04 -17.96
N PHE A 30 -8.18 12.01 -17.43
CA PHE A 30 -9.63 12.08 -17.53
C PHE A 30 -10.10 13.54 -17.47
N ASP A 31 -11.27 13.80 -18.04
CA ASP A 31 -11.88 15.13 -18.05
C ASP A 31 -12.90 15.27 -16.92
N PHE A 32 -12.85 16.41 -16.23
CA PHE A 32 -13.84 16.80 -15.22
C PHE A 32 -14.10 18.29 -15.31
N GLU A 33 -15.38 18.66 -15.51
CA GLU A 33 -15.81 20.07 -15.64
C GLU A 33 -15.04 20.89 -16.69
N GLY A 34 -14.61 20.24 -17.78
CA GLY A 34 -13.87 20.87 -18.87
C GLY A 34 -12.37 21.02 -18.63
N GLU A 35 -11.85 20.51 -17.51
CA GLU A 35 -10.44 20.48 -17.16
C GLU A 35 -9.88 19.05 -17.26
N GLN A 36 -8.64 18.93 -17.73
CA GLN A 36 -7.98 17.63 -17.88
C GLN A 36 -7.12 17.31 -16.66
N TYR A 37 -7.57 16.34 -15.87
CA TYR A 37 -6.85 15.85 -14.70
C TYR A 37 -6.01 14.62 -15.05
N THR A 38 -4.94 14.41 -14.28
CA THR A 38 -4.10 13.21 -14.36
C THR A 38 -3.97 12.56 -12.99
N ILE A 39 -4.26 11.26 -12.88
CA ILE A 39 -3.87 10.41 -11.75
C ILE A 39 -2.59 9.66 -12.12
N ARG A 40 -1.55 9.78 -11.31
CA ARG A 40 -0.29 9.02 -11.45
C ARG A 40 -0.06 8.16 -10.22
N SER A 41 0.17 6.87 -10.42
CA SER A 41 0.56 5.92 -9.38
C SER A 41 2.07 5.77 -9.36
N TYR A 42 2.68 5.98 -8.19
CA TYR A 42 4.08 5.77 -7.92
C TYR A 42 4.22 4.51 -7.06
N THR A 43 4.62 3.40 -7.68
CA THR A 43 4.71 2.11 -6.98
C THR A 43 6.17 1.64 -6.93
N PRO A 44 6.89 1.92 -5.83
CA PRO A 44 8.21 1.33 -5.61
C PRO A 44 8.11 -0.19 -5.41
N PRO A 45 9.22 -0.95 -5.60
CA PRO A 45 9.18 -2.41 -5.53
C PRO A 45 8.85 -3.01 -4.16
N THR A 46 9.20 -2.32 -3.08
CA THR A 46 9.24 -2.85 -1.71
C THR A 46 8.39 -2.06 -0.70
N LEU A 47 7.82 -0.94 -1.11
CA LEU A 47 7.02 -0.04 -0.28
C LEU A 47 5.63 0.08 -0.89
N GLU A 48 4.65 0.42 -0.06
CA GLU A 48 3.34 0.85 -0.54
C GLU A 48 3.50 2.11 -1.38
N GLY A 49 2.84 2.13 -2.53
CA GLY A 49 2.88 3.26 -3.43
C GLY A 49 2.02 4.42 -2.94
N TYR A 50 1.93 5.46 -3.75
CA TYR A 50 0.98 6.54 -3.57
C TYR A 50 0.43 6.96 -4.94
N ASN A 51 -0.72 7.61 -4.93
CA ASN A 51 -1.34 8.22 -6.10
C ASN A 51 -1.27 9.73 -5.99
N ILE A 52 -0.93 10.41 -7.09
CA ILE A 52 -1.03 11.86 -7.21
C ILE A 52 -2.13 12.20 -8.20
N LEU A 53 -3.12 12.98 -7.76
CA LEU A 53 -4.00 13.74 -8.63
C LEU A 53 -3.33 15.06 -8.99
N SER A 54 -3.36 15.44 -10.27
CA SER A 54 -2.78 16.70 -10.73
C SER A 54 -3.58 17.34 -11.86
N LEU A 55 -3.58 18.66 -11.90
CA LEU A 55 -4.09 19.46 -13.01
C LEU A 55 -2.93 20.25 -13.62
N THR A 56 -2.79 20.20 -14.94
CA THR A 56 -1.79 20.96 -15.68
C THR A 56 -2.47 21.98 -16.57
N ARG A 57 -2.15 23.27 -16.41
CA ARG A 57 -2.60 24.35 -17.30
C ARG A 57 -1.39 25.02 -17.92
N ASN A 58 -1.39 25.20 -19.24
CA ASN A 58 -0.28 25.81 -19.98
C ASN A 58 1.10 25.16 -19.74
N GLY A 59 1.13 23.85 -19.48
CA GLY A 59 2.36 23.11 -19.20
C GLY A 59 2.86 23.21 -17.76
N GLU A 60 2.17 23.97 -16.90
CA GLU A 60 2.50 24.10 -15.48
C GLU A 60 1.48 23.35 -14.62
N ILE A 61 1.98 22.70 -13.57
CA ILE A 61 1.10 22.04 -12.59
C ILE A 61 0.53 23.12 -11.69
N VAL A 62 -0.79 23.29 -11.71
CA VAL A 62 -1.51 24.32 -10.93
C VAL A 62 -2.24 23.76 -9.72
N PHE A 63 -2.37 22.43 -9.66
CA PHE A 63 -2.98 21.72 -8.53
C PHE A 63 -2.40 20.32 -8.40
N ARG A 64 -2.15 19.89 -7.15
CA ARG A 64 -1.75 18.54 -6.77
C ARG A 64 -2.41 18.12 -5.47
N ALA A 65 -2.86 16.88 -5.43
CA ALA A 65 -3.29 16.19 -4.22
C ALA A 65 -2.77 14.75 -4.21
N ILE A 66 -2.69 14.14 -3.03
CA ILE A 66 -2.09 12.82 -2.85
C ILE A 66 -2.99 11.89 -2.05
N ASP A 67 -3.00 10.63 -2.46
CA ASP A 67 -3.50 9.46 -1.75
C ASP A 67 -2.27 8.60 -1.42
N LYS A 68 -1.86 8.64 -0.16
CA LYS A 68 -0.62 8.06 0.36
C LYS A 68 -0.70 6.54 0.50
N GLU A 69 -1.90 5.98 0.56
CA GLU A 69 -2.16 4.56 0.84
C GLU A 69 -2.71 3.79 -0.36
N GLN A 70 -2.99 4.49 -1.46
CA GLN A 70 -3.66 3.97 -2.65
C GLN A 70 -5.05 3.36 -2.35
N ASP A 71 -5.75 3.88 -1.35
CA ASP A 71 -7.03 3.35 -0.88
C ASP A 71 -8.24 3.97 -1.63
N GLY A 72 -7.98 4.93 -2.52
CA GLY A 72 -8.99 5.63 -3.29
C GLY A 72 -9.50 6.92 -2.63
N VAL A 73 -8.91 7.34 -1.52
CA VAL A 73 -9.24 8.58 -0.81
C VAL A 73 -8.00 9.48 -0.74
N LEU A 74 -8.15 10.76 -1.11
CA LEU A 74 -7.04 11.71 -0.96
C LEU A 74 -6.86 12.11 0.51
N ASP A 75 -5.59 12.18 0.93
CA ASP A 75 -5.18 12.58 2.28
C ASP A 75 -4.99 14.10 2.39
N GLU A 76 -4.35 14.70 1.40
CA GLU A 76 -3.95 16.11 1.44
C GLU A 76 -3.87 16.75 0.03
N VAL A 77 -4.10 18.06 -0.01
CA VAL A 77 -3.79 18.92 -1.15
C VAL A 77 -2.39 19.48 -0.94
N ILE A 78 -1.48 19.18 -1.87
CA ILE A 78 -0.07 19.59 -1.81
C ILE A 78 0.11 21.00 -2.41
N GLU A 79 -0.66 21.31 -3.46
CA GLU A 79 -0.52 22.54 -4.23
C GLU A 79 -1.86 22.93 -4.85
N GLY A 80 -2.14 24.23 -4.93
CA GLY A 80 -3.35 24.79 -5.54
C GLY A 80 -4.42 25.20 -4.53
N GLU A 81 -5.50 25.81 -5.02
CA GLU A 81 -6.58 26.39 -4.21
C GLU A 81 -7.82 25.48 -4.11
N VAL A 82 -7.84 24.35 -4.83
CA VAL A 82 -8.92 23.36 -4.74
C VAL A 82 -8.87 22.75 -3.34
N ASP A 83 -9.97 22.82 -2.61
CA ASP A 83 -10.05 22.23 -1.28
C ASP A 83 -10.06 20.69 -1.35
N LEU A 84 -9.78 20.05 -0.21
CA LEU A 84 -9.63 18.60 -0.14
C LEU A 84 -10.93 17.84 -0.44
N GLU A 85 -12.09 18.40 -0.14
CA GLU A 85 -13.39 17.76 -0.39
C GLU A 85 -13.66 17.71 -1.90
N THR A 86 -13.55 18.85 -2.57
CA THR A 86 -13.63 18.95 -4.03
C THR A 86 -12.59 18.07 -4.71
N ALA A 87 -11.34 18.06 -4.20
CA ALA A 87 -10.29 17.20 -4.72
C ALA A 87 -10.68 15.71 -4.66
N ARG A 88 -11.30 15.27 -3.56
CA ARG A 88 -11.76 13.88 -3.39
C ARG A 88 -12.86 13.51 -4.38
N GLU A 89 -13.78 14.44 -4.69
CA GLU A 89 -14.80 14.21 -5.71
C GLU A 89 -14.20 14.00 -7.10
N ILE A 90 -13.28 14.89 -7.50
CA ILE A 90 -12.53 14.79 -8.76
C ILE A 90 -11.78 13.45 -8.82
N TYR A 91 -11.10 13.09 -7.73
CA TYR A 91 -10.35 11.85 -7.63
C TYR A 91 -11.24 10.61 -7.76
N ALA A 92 -12.35 10.57 -7.02
CA ALA A 92 -13.31 9.46 -7.05
C ALA A 92 -13.93 9.28 -8.45
N ARG A 93 -14.13 10.38 -9.21
CA ARG A 93 -14.53 10.30 -10.61
C ARG A 93 -13.46 9.62 -11.46
N GLY A 94 -12.21 10.06 -11.35
CA GLY A 94 -11.09 9.49 -12.10
C GLY A 94 -10.85 8.00 -11.78
N ILE A 95 -10.94 7.60 -10.51
CA ILE A 95 -10.81 6.19 -10.10
C ILE A 95 -11.93 5.32 -10.69
N ARG A 96 -13.17 5.82 -10.70
CA ARG A 96 -14.30 5.11 -11.30
C ARG A 96 -14.09 4.89 -12.80
N GLU A 97 -13.65 5.92 -13.50
CA GLU A 97 -13.35 5.81 -14.93
C GLU A 97 -12.18 4.86 -15.19
N ALA A 98 -11.13 4.90 -14.36
CA ALA A 98 -10.02 3.94 -14.42
C ALA A 98 -10.50 2.51 -14.30
N HIS A 99 -11.45 2.27 -13.39
CA HIS A 99 -12.05 0.97 -13.15
C HIS A 99 -12.90 0.52 -14.35
N GLU A 100 -13.74 1.39 -14.90
CA GLU A 100 -14.54 1.14 -16.10
C GLU A 100 -13.66 0.78 -17.32
N GLN A 101 -12.47 1.40 -17.43
CA GLN A 101 -11.50 1.12 -18.49
C GLN A 101 -10.60 -0.10 -18.22
N GLY A 102 -10.76 -0.79 -17.08
CA GLY A 102 -9.92 -1.93 -16.69
C GLY A 102 -8.45 -1.56 -16.45
N LYS A 103 -8.16 -0.28 -16.17
CA LYS A 103 -6.80 0.24 -15.94
C LYS A 103 -6.35 0.13 -14.48
N VAL A 104 -7.26 -0.16 -13.55
CA VAL A 104 -6.95 -0.36 -12.14
C VAL A 104 -6.34 -1.75 -11.95
N ARG A 105 -5.10 -1.79 -11.44
CA ARG A 105 -4.46 -3.02 -10.98
C ARG A 105 -4.37 -2.98 -9.46
N SER A 106 -5.17 -3.80 -8.78
CA SER A 106 -5.00 -4.04 -7.35
C SER A 106 -3.70 -4.82 -7.12
N ARG A 107 -2.84 -4.33 -6.23
CA ARG A 107 -1.65 -5.04 -5.80
C ARG A 107 -1.62 -5.02 -4.27
N SER A 108 -1.71 -6.20 -3.67
CA SER A 108 -1.46 -6.37 -2.24
C SER A 108 0.06 -6.39 -2.01
N LEU A 109 0.66 -5.23 -1.73
CA LEU A 109 2.05 -5.16 -1.25
C LEU A 109 2.15 -5.32 0.28
N ALA A 110 1.01 -5.17 0.96
CA ALA A 110 0.92 -5.16 2.39
C ALA A 110 1.39 -6.47 3.01
N ARG A 111 2.18 -6.36 4.08
CA ARG A 111 2.66 -7.51 4.83
C ARG A 111 1.60 -7.88 5.84
N GLU A 112 0.94 -9.01 5.62
CA GLU A 112 -0.22 -9.42 6.41
C GLU A 112 0.08 -10.68 7.22
N PHE A 113 -0.32 -10.64 8.49
CA PHE A 113 -0.28 -11.75 9.42
C PHE A 113 -1.68 -11.96 9.99
N SER A 114 -2.15 -13.20 9.96
CA SER A 114 -3.47 -13.56 10.51
C SER A 114 -3.34 -14.60 11.62
N LEU A 115 -4.13 -14.43 12.67
CA LEU A 115 -4.19 -15.29 13.85
C LEU A 115 -5.65 -15.53 14.22
N ALA A 116 -6.05 -16.78 14.42
CA ALA A 116 -7.33 -17.13 15.01
C ALA A 116 -7.09 -17.70 16.41
N VAL A 117 -7.67 -17.06 17.44
CA VAL A 117 -7.62 -17.53 18.83
C VAL A 117 -8.99 -17.33 19.45
N ASP A 118 -9.49 -18.39 20.09
CA ASP A 118 -10.84 -18.48 20.61
C ASP A 118 -11.88 -18.20 19.51
N PHE A 119 -12.80 -17.25 19.74
CA PHE A 119 -13.85 -16.83 18.82
C PHE A 119 -13.50 -15.55 18.07
N ARG A 120 -12.20 -15.24 17.92
CA ARG A 120 -11.72 -14.03 17.25
C ARG A 120 -10.66 -14.34 16.20
N THR A 121 -10.74 -13.60 15.10
CA THR A 121 -9.71 -13.50 14.08
C THR A 121 -9.04 -12.14 14.19
N TYR A 122 -7.72 -12.15 14.20
CA TYR A 122 -6.84 -10.99 14.22
C TYR A 122 -6.10 -10.95 12.91
N ARG A 123 -6.14 -9.81 12.23
CA ARG A 123 -5.38 -9.56 11.00
C ARG A 123 -4.54 -8.32 11.20
N MET A 124 -3.23 -8.51 11.31
CA MET A 124 -2.27 -7.43 11.44
C MET A 124 -1.63 -7.18 10.09
N THR A 125 -1.62 -5.93 9.67
CA THR A 125 -1.02 -5.48 8.42
C THR A 125 0.01 -4.41 8.74
N THR A 126 1.25 -4.59 8.27
CA THR A 126 2.27 -3.54 8.30
C THR A 126 2.28 -2.81 6.98
N TYR A 127 2.04 -1.50 7.05
CA TYR A 127 2.14 -0.58 5.93
C TYR A 127 3.49 0.11 6.00
N MET A 128 4.20 0.14 4.87
CA MET A 128 5.46 0.87 4.73
C MET A 128 5.30 1.79 3.53
N LEU A 129 4.85 3.02 3.77
CA LEU A 129 4.55 3.97 2.71
C LEU A 129 5.84 4.47 2.06
N ALA A 130 5.82 4.73 0.76
CA ALA A 130 6.95 5.30 0.04
C ALA A 130 7.40 6.66 0.59
N LEU A 131 6.49 7.37 1.29
CA LEU A 131 6.75 8.66 1.92
C LEU A 131 7.42 8.54 3.29
N GLY A 132 7.75 7.33 3.74
CA GLY A 132 8.57 7.07 4.94
C GLY A 132 7.78 6.73 6.19
N GLU A 133 6.46 6.80 6.15
CA GLU A 133 5.58 6.38 7.24
C GLU A 133 5.52 4.85 7.32
N ILE A 134 5.65 4.32 8.53
CA ILE A 134 5.51 2.88 8.80
C ILE A 134 4.58 2.72 9.98
N TYR A 135 3.47 2.02 9.77
CA TYR A 135 2.49 1.79 10.80
C TYR A 135 1.94 0.36 10.74
N ASN A 136 1.35 -0.07 11.85
CA ASN A 136 0.63 -1.32 11.94
C ASN A 136 -0.85 -1.05 12.10
N ARG A 137 -1.67 -1.76 11.33
CA ARG A 137 -3.12 -1.79 11.49
C ARG A 137 -3.54 -3.18 11.92
N LEU A 138 -4.30 -3.26 13.00
CA LEU A 138 -4.88 -4.51 13.48
C LEU A 138 -6.39 -4.47 13.28
N VAL A 139 -6.91 -5.40 12.48
CA VAL A 139 -8.34 -5.68 12.36
C VAL A 139 -8.67 -6.87 13.24
N ILE A 140 -9.70 -6.73 14.08
CA ILE A 140 -10.21 -7.77 14.97
C ILE A 140 -11.64 -8.06 14.57
N THR A 141 -11.96 -9.32 14.31
CA THR A 141 -13.32 -9.76 13.97
C THR A 141 -13.71 -10.90 14.90
N ASN A 142 -14.89 -10.83 15.51
CA ASN A 142 -15.44 -11.92 16.31
C ASN A 142 -16.42 -12.80 15.51
N ILE A 143 -16.90 -13.87 16.14
CA ILE A 143 -17.94 -14.77 15.61
C ILE A 143 -19.25 -14.05 15.22
N ASP A 144 -19.61 -12.99 15.92
CA ASP A 144 -20.82 -12.20 15.67
C ASP A 144 -20.62 -11.15 14.55
N ASN A 145 -19.47 -11.17 13.87
CA ASN A 145 -19.02 -10.19 12.88
C ASN A 145 -18.86 -8.76 13.43
N GLU A 146 -18.81 -8.57 14.75
CA GLU A 146 -18.33 -7.32 15.31
C GLU A 146 -16.88 -7.12 14.92
N ARG A 147 -16.58 -5.90 14.47
CA ARG A 147 -15.29 -5.52 13.93
C ARG A 147 -14.71 -4.37 14.73
N ALA A 148 -13.42 -4.45 15.00
CA ALA A 148 -12.63 -3.35 15.52
C ALA A 148 -11.39 -3.15 14.67
N VAL A 149 -10.95 -1.90 14.58
CA VAL A 149 -9.76 -1.49 13.84
C VAL A 149 -8.97 -0.54 14.72
N VAL A 150 -7.71 -0.88 14.95
CA VAL A 150 -6.79 -0.09 15.76
C VAL A 150 -5.45 0.08 15.05
N VAL A 151 -4.79 1.22 15.30
CA VAL A 151 -3.58 1.62 14.58
C VAL A 151 -2.46 2.01 15.54
N ASP A 152 -1.25 1.58 15.21
CA ASP A 152 0.04 1.99 15.80
C ASP A 152 0.83 2.71 14.71
N TYR A 153 0.81 4.04 14.72
CA TYR A 153 1.33 4.90 13.64
C TYR A 153 2.86 4.84 13.51
N ASN A 154 3.55 4.29 14.50
CA ASN A 154 5.01 4.19 14.50
C ASN A 154 5.50 2.75 14.43
N ALA A 155 4.57 1.79 14.33
CA ALA A 155 4.81 0.37 14.47
C ALA A 155 5.61 0.02 15.75
N ASN A 156 5.53 0.81 16.82
CA ASN A 156 6.38 0.68 18.01
C ASN A 156 5.83 -0.26 19.10
N GLY A 157 4.69 -0.91 18.83
CA GLY A 157 3.99 -1.82 19.74
C GLY A 157 2.96 -1.12 20.63
N LYS A 158 2.75 0.19 20.47
CA LYS A 158 1.77 0.99 21.20
C LYS A 158 0.69 1.49 20.23
N LEU A 159 -0.56 1.15 20.51
CA LEU A 159 -1.68 1.69 19.75
C LEU A 159 -1.83 3.19 20.03
N ASP A 160 -2.15 3.94 18.99
CA ASP A 160 -2.38 5.38 19.03
C ASP A 160 -3.87 5.71 18.88
N THR A 161 -4.62 4.95 18.07
CA THR A 161 -6.03 5.23 17.80
C THR A 161 -6.88 3.96 17.64
N VAL A 162 -8.19 4.15 17.81
CA VAL A 162 -9.27 3.21 17.48
C VAL A 162 -10.07 3.84 16.34
N GLU A 163 -9.96 3.29 15.14
CA GLU A 163 -10.72 3.75 13.95
C GLU A 163 -12.14 3.18 13.95
N GLU A 164 -12.31 1.97 14.46
CA GLU A 164 -13.58 1.24 14.51
C GLU A 164 -13.62 0.38 15.78
N GLY A 165 -14.78 0.30 16.43
CA GLY A 165 -14.99 -0.49 17.66
C GLY A 165 -15.55 0.34 18.81
N ASP A 166 -16.04 -0.35 19.84
CA ASP A 166 -16.78 0.23 20.97
C ASP A 166 -16.01 0.18 22.30
N ARG A 167 -14.80 -0.40 22.31
CA ARG A 167 -13.93 -0.51 23.49
C ARG A 167 -12.83 0.54 23.47
N ASP A 168 -12.21 0.73 24.63
CA ASP A 168 -11.13 1.69 24.77
C ASP A 168 -9.78 1.16 24.24
N LEU A 169 -8.84 2.09 24.05
CA LEU A 169 -7.49 1.80 23.56
C LEU A 169 -6.75 0.82 24.48
N LYS A 170 -7.01 0.83 25.79
CA LYS A 170 -6.32 -0.03 26.77
C LYS A 170 -6.74 -1.49 26.59
N TYR A 171 -8.02 -1.74 26.34
CA TYR A 171 -8.55 -3.05 26.00
C TYR A 171 -7.87 -3.59 24.74
N TYR A 172 -7.90 -2.81 23.65
CA TYR A 172 -7.30 -3.24 22.38
C TYR A 172 -5.79 -3.39 22.46
N GLN A 173 -5.10 -2.59 23.28
CA GLN A 173 -3.67 -2.72 23.52
C GLN A 173 -3.31 -4.08 24.12
N GLY A 174 -4.19 -4.64 24.96
CA GLY A 174 -4.05 -6.00 25.48
C GLY A 174 -4.10 -7.05 24.36
N LEU A 175 -5.10 -6.96 23.48
CA LEU A 175 -5.24 -7.85 22.33
C LEU A 175 -4.07 -7.71 21.35
N TYR A 176 -3.65 -6.48 21.08
CA TYR A 176 -2.52 -6.18 20.20
C TYR A 176 -1.22 -6.83 20.70
N ARG A 177 -0.97 -6.81 22.02
CA ARG A 177 0.19 -7.49 22.61
C ARG A 177 0.13 -9.01 22.44
N ILE A 178 -1.05 -9.63 22.50
CA ILE A 178 -1.20 -11.07 22.25
C ILE A 178 -0.78 -11.38 20.81
N VAL A 179 -1.29 -10.61 19.84
CA VAL A 179 -0.97 -10.75 18.41
C VAL A 179 0.54 -10.58 18.16
N LEU A 180 1.14 -9.51 18.70
CA LEU A 180 2.58 -9.25 18.58
C LEU A 180 3.41 -10.40 19.16
N ASN A 181 3.09 -10.85 20.38
CA ASN A 181 3.83 -11.93 21.04
C ASN A 181 3.72 -13.24 20.27
N TYR A 182 2.53 -13.57 19.76
CA TYR A 182 2.31 -14.80 19.00
C TYR A 182 3.07 -14.76 17.67
N GLY A 183 2.91 -13.68 16.89
CA GLY A 183 3.60 -13.55 15.60
C GLY A 183 5.13 -13.46 15.77
N MET A 184 5.65 -12.84 16.83
CA MET A 184 7.08 -12.87 17.13
C MET A 184 7.58 -14.27 17.48
N LYS A 185 6.82 -15.02 18.29
CA LYS A 185 7.18 -16.38 18.68
C LYS A 185 7.27 -17.32 17.48
N ASN A 186 6.43 -17.12 16.48
CA ASN A 186 6.41 -17.93 15.25
C ASN A 186 7.30 -17.38 14.13
N GLY A 187 7.88 -16.20 14.30
CA GLY A 187 8.72 -15.55 13.28
C GLY A 187 7.96 -14.86 12.15
N ASP A 188 6.64 -14.71 12.29
CA ASP A 188 5.76 -13.96 11.38
C ASP A 188 5.86 -12.45 11.60
N ILE A 189 6.24 -12.02 12.80
CA ILE A 189 6.51 -10.62 13.16
C ILE A 189 7.96 -10.51 13.61
N ILE A 190 8.68 -9.54 13.08
CA ILE A 190 10.05 -9.23 13.50
C ILE A 190 10.09 -7.88 14.21
N LYS A 191 11.03 -7.73 15.16
CA LYS A 191 11.35 -6.43 15.75
C LYS A 191 12.64 -5.89 15.13
N SER A 192 12.58 -4.75 14.47
CA SER A 192 13.73 -4.04 13.88
C SER A 192 13.63 -2.55 14.20
N ASP A 193 14.72 -1.92 14.64
CA ASP A 193 14.76 -0.47 14.90
C ASP A 193 13.62 0.05 15.78
N ASN A 194 13.31 -0.74 16.82
CA ASN A 194 12.19 -0.50 17.74
C ASN A 194 10.79 -0.52 17.09
N ARG A 195 10.67 -1.08 15.88
CA ARG A 195 9.41 -1.31 15.17
C ARG A 195 9.09 -2.80 15.08
N PHE A 196 7.82 -3.15 15.20
CA PHE A 196 7.27 -4.48 14.96
C PHE A 196 6.73 -4.53 13.54
N LEU A 197 7.29 -5.40 12.70
CA LEU A 197 6.93 -5.50 11.29
C LEU A 197 6.48 -6.92 10.99
N VAL A 198 5.35 -7.06 10.30
CA VAL A 198 4.97 -8.33 9.68
C VAL A 198 6.04 -8.71 8.65
N LYS A 199 6.40 -9.97 8.61
CA LYS A 199 7.33 -10.54 7.64
C LYS A 199 6.58 -10.91 6.37
N LYS A 200 7.27 -10.79 5.22
CA LYS A 200 6.74 -11.22 3.93
C LYS A 200 7.17 -12.65 3.63
#